data_AF-A0AAN9EY77-F1
#
_entry.id   AF-A0AAN9EY77-F1
#
_cell.length_a   1.000
_cell.length_b   1.000
_cell.length_c   1.000
_cell.angle_alpha   90.00
_cell.angle_beta   90.00
_cell.angle_gamma   90.00
#
_symmetry.space_group_name_H-M   'P 1'
#
loop_
_entity.id
_entity.type
_entity.pdbx_description
1 polymer ?
#
loop_
_entity_poly.entity_id
_entity_poly.type
_entity_poly.pdbx_seq_one_letter_code
_entity_poly.pdbx_strand_id
1 'polypeptide(L)'
;MNLLFSFLESNRSHSTSLAGYFSKVVVCLMIRKTVQLMNYVQAHQNVFRQLVDLIGITSIMEVLVRLVGADDHVYPHFIDVMQWLAESNLLEMIVDKLSPSCPPEVHANAAETLCTITRNASSTLAIKLSSPRPN
;
A
#
# COMPACT_ATOMS: atom_id res chain seq x y z
N MET A 1 2.69 7.70 -15.06
CA MET A 1 2.72 8.56 -13.85
C MET A 1 4.13 8.61 -13.24
N ASN A 2 5.17 8.46 -14.06
CA ASN A 2 6.53 8.13 -13.62
C ASN A 2 7.14 9.21 -12.73
N LEU A 3 6.96 10.49 -13.08
CA LEU A 3 7.51 11.60 -12.28
C LEU A 3 6.93 11.64 -10.86
N LEU A 4 5.62 11.39 -10.71
CA LEU A 4 4.98 11.35 -9.38
C LEU A 4 5.54 10.21 -8.53
N PHE A 5 5.60 9.00 -9.10
CA PHE A 5 6.06 7.82 -8.37
C PHE A 5 7.58 7.73 -8.20
N SER A 6 8.36 8.47 -8.99
CA SER A 6 9.80 8.62 -8.76
C SER A 6 10.14 9.23 -7.39
N PHE A 7 9.17 9.87 -6.73
CA PHE A 7 9.28 10.31 -5.34
C PHE A 7 9.61 9.16 -4.38
N LEU A 8 9.18 7.93 -4.69
CA LEU A 8 9.36 6.76 -3.83
C LEU A 8 10.73 6.06 -4.03
N GLU A 9 11.55 6.54 -4.96
CA GLU A 9 12.87 5.97 -5.22
C GLU A 9 13.82 6.23 -4.05
N SER A 10 14.55 5.20 -3.63
CA SER A 10 15.46 5.25 -2.47
C SER A 10 16.60 6.27 -2.60
N ASN A 11 16.86 6.79 -3.80
CA ASN A 11 17.88 7.82 -4.04
C ASN A 11 17.41 9.25 -3.66
N ARG A 12 16.15 9.43 -3.25
CA ARG A 12 15.57 10.74 -2.94
C ARG A 12 15.48 11.01 -1.45
N SER A 13 15.56 12.28 -1.09
CA SER A 13 15.24 12.74 0.26
C SER A 13 13.72 12.75 0.45
N HIS A 14 13.23 11.92 1.36
CA HIS A 14 11.81 11.84 1.69
C HIS A 14 11.47 12.79 2.83
N SER A 15 11.28 14.09 2.53
CA SER A 15 10.80 15.02 3.56
C SER A 15 9.32 14.78 3.86
N THR A 16 8.92 14.93 5.13
CA THR A 16 7.53 14.75 5.57
C THR A 16 6.56 15.65 4.82
N SER A 17 6.94 16.90 4.52
CA SER A 17 6.11 17.83 3.76
C SER A 17 5.89 17.37 2.31
N LEU A 18 6.94 16.89 1.64
CA LEU A 18 6.81 16.35 0.28
C LEU A 18 5.98 15.07 0.24
N ALA A 19 6.14 14.18 1.23
CA ALA A 19 5.30 13.00 1.37
C ALA A 19 3.82 13.36 1.55
N GLY A 20 3.52 14.43 2.28
CA GLY A 20 2.17 14.98 2.40
C GLY A 20 1.60 15.47 1.07
N TYR A 21 2.39 16.17 0.24
CA TYR A 21 1.96 16.57 -1.11
C TYR A 21 1.77 15.38 -2.04
N PHE A 22 2.71 14.43 -2.02
CA PHE A 22 2.60 13.17 -2.76
C PHE A 22 1.29 12.45 -2.41
N SER A 23 1.01 12.29 -1.10
CA SER A 23 -0.21 11.66 -0.61
C SER A 23 -1.47 12.36 -1.14
N LYS A 24 -1.55 13.70 -1.05
CA LYS A 24 -2.68 14.46 -1.60
C LYS A 24 -2.89 14.24 -3.10
N VAL A 25 -1.82 14.18 -3.88
CA VAL A 25 -1.92 13.94 -5.34
C VAL A 25 -2.41 12.51 -5.60
N VAL A 26 -1.86 11.51 -4.91
CA VAL A 26 -2.30 10.12 -5.07
C VAL A 26 -3.75 9.94 -4.64
N VAL A 27 -4.18 10.55 -3.54
CA VAL A 27 -5.59 10.57 -3.12
C VAL A 27 -6.49 11.22 -4.16
N CYS A 28 -6.06 12.33 -4.76
CA CYS A 28 -6.80 12.96 -5.85
C CYS A 28 -6.92 12.01 -7.08
N LEU A 29 -5.86 11.26 -7.40
CA LEU A 29 -5.89 10.25 -8.46
C LEU A 29 -6.80 9.07 -8.11
N MET A 30 -6.84 8.64 -6.85
CA MET A 30 -7.77 7.60 -6.36
C MET A 30 -9.24 8.02 -6.44
N ILE A 31 -9.54 9.33 -6.47
CA ILE A 31 -10.90 9.83 -6.62
C ILE A 31 -11.24 10.08 -8.09
N ARG A 32 -10.32 10.67 -8.85
CA ARG A 32 -10.60 11.20 -10.20
C ARG A 32 -10.13 10.30 -11.34
N LYS A 33 -9.15 9.42 -11.12
CA LYS A 33 -8.44 8.66 -12.17
C LYS A 33 -8.03 7.25 -11.71
N THR A 34 -8.88 6.59 -10.94
CA THR A 34 -8.53 5.35 -10.23
C THR A 34 -8.15 4.21 -11.16
N VAL A 35 -8.87 4.03 -12.28
CA VAL A 35 -8.54 3.00 -13.27
C VAL A 35 -7.13 3.21 -13.83
N GLN A 36 -6.76 4.47 -14.17
CA GLN A 36 -5.43 4.78 -14.68
C GLN A 36 -4.35 4.59 -13.61
N LEU A 37 -4.67 4.91 -12.35
CA LEU A 37 -3.78 4.71 -11.21
C LEU A 37 -3.53 3.23 -10.97
N MET A 38 -4.58 2.41 -10.88
CA MET A 38 -4.45 0.97 -10.62
C MET A 38 -3.71 0.26 -11.75
N ASN A 39 -4.04 0.55 -13.02
CA ASN A 39 -3.31 0.01 -14.17
C ASN A 39 -1.82 0.39 -14.13
N TYR A 40 -1.51 1.62 -13.72
CA TYR A 40 -0.13 2.06 -13.58
C TYR A 40 0.59 1.29 -12.48
N VAL A 41 -0.01 1.14 -11.31
CA VAL A 41 0.60 0.45 -10.17
C VAL A 41 0.77 -1.05 -10.46
N GLN A 42 -0.20 -1.69 -11.11
CA GLN A 42 -0.10 -3.10 -11.54
C GLN A 42 1.04 -3.31 -12.54
N ALA A 43 1.24 -2.37 -13.47
CA ALA A 43 2.38 -2.39 -14.39
C ALA A 43 3.74 -2.09 -13.73
N HIS A 44 3.75 -1.50 -12.52
CA HIS A 44 4.95 -1.10 -11.79
C HIS A 44 4.94 -1.67 -10.37
N GLN A 45 5.10 -2.99 -10.25
CA GLN A 45 5.01 -3.72 -8.98
C GLN A 45 5.95 -3.18 -7.87
N ASN A 46 7.06 -2.54 -8.26
CA ASN A 46 7.99 -1.90 -7.32
C ASN A 46 7.35 -0.76 -6.51
N VAL A 47 6.26 -0.15 -6.98
CA VAL A 47 5.58 0.94 -6.26
C VAL A 47 5.15 0.49 -4.87
N PHE A 48 4.52 -0.69 -4.75
CA PHE A 48 4.09 -1.20 -3.44
C PHE A 48 5.26 -1.49 -2.51
N ARG A 49 6.33 -2.11 -3.05
CA ARG A 49 7.55 -2.33 -2.29
C ARG A 49 8.12 -1.03 -1.73
N GLN A 50 8.20 0.01 -2.56
CA GLN A 50 8.72 1.31 -2.14
C GLN A 50 7.80 2.00 -1.12
N LEU A 51 6.48 1.89 -1.28
CA LEU A 51 5.52 2.37 -0.27
C LEU A 51 5.73 1.67 1.08
N VAL A 52 5.94 0.35 1.06
CA VAL A 52 6.23 -0.43 2.28
C VAL A 52 7.59 -0.08 2.88
N ASP A 53 8.61 0.15 2.05
CA ASP A 53 9.93 0.58 2.52
C ASP A 53 9.90 1.96 3.20
N LEU A 54 8.98 2.82 2.77
CA LEU A 54 8.77 4.16 3.32
C LEU A 54 7.61 4.24 4.33
N ILE A 55 7.10 3.10 4.80
CA ILE A 55 5.90 3.03 5.67
C ILE A 55 6.06 3.80 6.99
N GLY A 56 7.30 4.08 7.44
CA GLY A 56 7.55 4.91 8.62
C GLY A 56 7.05 6.36 8.47
N ILE A 57 6.83 6.83 7.24
CA ILE A 57 6.24 8.15 6.98
C ILE A 57 4.71 8.00 6.96
N THR A 58 4.02 8.62 7.91
CA THR A 58 2.55 8.49 8.07
C THR A 58 1.78 8.77 6.78
N SER A 59 2.14 9.83 6.04
CA SER A 59 1.47 10.14 4.77
C SER A 59 1.65 9.07 3.68
N ILE A 60 2.71 8.27 3.75
CA ILE A 60 2.91 7.11 2.86
C ILE A 60 2.08 5.92 3.31
N MET A 61 2.06 5.63 4.62
CA MET A 61 1.17 4.62 5.19
C MET A 61 -0.29 4.91 4.82
N GLU A 62 -0.73 6.16 4.92
CA GLU A 62 -2.07 6.60 4.54
C GLU A 62 -2.42 6.36 3.07
N VAL A 63 -1.43 6.46 2.17
CA VAL A 63 -1.60 6.10 0.75
C VAL A 63 -1.73 4.59 0.61
N LEU A 64 -0.85 3.84 1.27
CA LEU A 64 -0.86 2.38 1.23
C LEU A 64 -2.20 1.83 1.73
N VAL A 65 -2.67 2.29 2.88
CA VAL A 65 -3.96 1.91 3.47
C VAL A 65 -5.13 2.19 2.52
N ARG A 66 -5.14 3.35 1.86
CA ARG A 66 -6.21 3.67 0.90
C ARG A 66 -6.15 2.83 -0.37
N LEU A 67 -4.95 2.43 -0.81
CA LEU A 67 -4.80 1.56 -1.98
C LEU A 67 -5.25 0.14 -1.70
N VAL A 68 -4.92 -0.41 -0.52
CA VAL A 68 -5.28 -1.79 -0.13
C VAL A 68 -6.67 -1.91 0.49
N GLY A 69 -7.19 -0.80 1.03
CA GLY A 69 -8.45 -0.74 1.75
C GLY A 69 -9.57 -0.02 1.02
N ALA A 70 -9.38 0.33 -0.26
CA ALA A 70 -10.44 0.91 -1.06
C ALA A 70 -11.66 -0.05 -1.11
N ASP A 71 -12.85 0.53 -1.04
CA ASP A 71 -14.10 -0.23 -0.96
C ASP A 71 -14.35 -0.96 -2.29
N ASP A 72 -14.60 -2.28 -2.19
CA ASP A 72 -14.92 -3.22 -3.27
C ASP A 72 -16.06 -2.69 -4.18
N HIS A 73 -16.91 -1.83 -3.64
CA HIS A 73 -18.11 -1.34 -4.31
C HIS A 73 -17.89 -0.25 -5.35
N VAL A 74 -16.68 0.29 -5.50
CA VAL A 74 -16.46 1.47 -6.37
C VAL A 74 -15.90 1.12 -7.76
N TYR A 75 -15.26 -0.04 -7.96
CA TYR A 75 -14.66 -0.38 -9.27
C TYR A 75 -14.84 -1.86 -9.71
N PRO A 76 -15.38 -2.11 -10.92
CA PRO A 76 -15.57 -3.47 -11.44
C PRO A 76 -14.28 -4.30 -11.61
N HIS A 77 -13.12 -3.65 -11.75
CA HIS A 77 -11.81 -4.30 -11.89
C HIS A 77 -11.03 -4.31 -10.56
N PHE A 78 -11.64 -3.85 -9.45
CA PHE A 78 -10.97 -3.81 -8.15
C PHE A 78 -10.67 -5.20 -7.61
N ILE A 79 -11.60 -6.13 -7.81
CA ILE A 79 -11.47 -7.54 -7.41
C ILE A 79 -10.21 -8.17 -8.03
N ASP A 80 -9.97 -7.95 -9.32
CA ASP A 80 -8.78 -8.50 -10.01
C ASP A 80 -7.48 -7.90 -9.46
N VAL A 81 -7.48 -6.60 -9.12
CA VAL A 81 -6.33 -5.92 -8.52
C VAL A 81 -6.08 -6.40 -7.09
N MET A 82 -7.13 -6.55 -6.28
CA MET A 82 -7.02 -7.05 -4.91
C MET A 82 -6.59 -8.52 -4.87
N GLN A 83 -7.05 -9.33 -5.82
CA GLN A 83 -6.57 -10.69 -6.00
C GLN A 83 -5.09 -10.72 -6.40
N TRP A 84 -4.68 -9.89 -7.38
CA TRP A 84 -3.27 -9.74 -7.74
C TRP A 84 -2.40 -9.29 -6.55
N LEU A 85 -2.90 -8.38 -5.72
CA LEU A 85 -2.19 -7.96 -4.50
C LEU A 85 -2.10 -9.07 -3.46
N ALA A 86 -3.14 -9.90 -3.32
CA ALA A 86 -3.08 -11.07 -2.47
C ALA A 86 -2.07 -12.09 -3.01
N GLU A 87 -2.00 -12.32 -4.31
CA GLU A 87 -1.00 -13.20 -4.91
C GLU A 87 0.43 -12.65 -4.81
N SER A 88 0.57 -11.32 -4.64
CA SER A 88 1.87 -10.67 -4.41
C SER A 88 2.43 -10.94 -3.00
N ASN A 89 3.69 -10.56 -2.79
CA ASN A 89 4.37 -10.62 -1.50
C ASN A 89 4.07 -9.42 -0.57
N LEU A 90 3.00 -8.65 -0.83
CA LEU A 90 2.69 -7.41 -0.11
C LEU A 90 2.49 -7.65 1.39
N LEU A 91 1.72 -8.67 1.77
CA LEU A 91 1.46 -8.98 3.17
C LEU A 91 2.76 -9.37 3.88
N GLU A 92 3.57 -10.21 3.25
CA GLU A 92 4.87 -10.63 3.76
C GLU A 92 5.79 -9.41 3.98
N MET A 93 5.86 -8.50 3.02
CA MET A 93 6.64 -7.26 3.14
C MET A 93 6.17 -6.37 4.30
N ILE A 94 4.85 -6.23 4.53
CA ILE A 94 4.31 -5.43 5.64
C ILE A 94 4.60 -6.12 6.98
N VAL A 95 4.45 -7.45 7.05
CA VAL A 95 4.77 -8.25 8.25
C VAL A 95 6.26 -8.15 8.60
N ASP A 96 7.15 -8.15 7.62
CA ASP A 96 8.59 -7.98 7.85
C ASP A 96 8.94 -6.63 8.51
N LYS A 97 8.10 -5.60 8.31
CA LYS A 97 8.26 -4.30 8.98
C LYS A 97 7.93 -4.34 10.47
N LEU A 98 7.35 -5.43 10.99
CA LEU A 98 7.18 -5.66 12.43
C LEU A 98 8.40 -6.31 13.10
N SER A 99 9.49 -6.53 12.35
CA SER A 99 10.72 -7.08 12.90
C SER A 99 11.30 -6.19 14.01
N PRO A 100 11.94 -6.74 15.06
CA PRO A 100 12.54 -5.95 16.15
C PRO A 100 13.60 -4.93 15.70
N SER A 101 14.16 -5.11 14.50
CA SER A 101 15.11 -4.17 13.88
C SER A 101 14.49 -2.89 13.35
N CYS A 102 13.16 -2.82 13.20
CA CYS A 102 12.48 -1.64 12.70
C CYS A 102 12.18 -0.62 13.82
N PRO A 103 12.17 0.69 13.52
CA PRO A 103 11.78 1.74 14.46
C PRO A 103 10.32 1.63 14.93
N PRO A 104 9.97 2.22 16.10
CA PRO A 104 8.60 2.20 16.62
C PRO A 104 7.56 2.80 15.67
N GLU A 105 7.88 3.88 14.95
CA GLU A 105 6.95 4.47 13.97
C GLU A 105 6.63 3.52 12.80
N VAL A 106 7.62 2.73 12.37
CA VAL A 106 7.44 1.72 11.33
C VAL A 106 6.52 0.60 11.84
N HIS A 107 6.71 0.16 13.09
CA HIS A 107 5.84 -0.85 13.72
C HIS A 107 4.40 -0.38 13.81
N ALA A 108 4.18 0.84 14.32
CA ALA A 108 2.85 1.42 14.48
C ALA A 108 2.11 1.49 13.13
N ASN A 109 2.78 2.03 12.11
CA ASN A 109 2.21 2.20 10.78
C ASN A 109 1.95 0.85 10.08
N ALA A 110 2.84 -0.12 10.24
CA ALA A 110 2.65 -1.48 9.70
C ALA A 110 1.48 -2.19 10.37
N ALA A 111 1.39 -2.12 11.70
CA ALA A 111 0.28 -2.68 12.46
C ALA A 111 -1.08 -2.06 12.08
N GLU A 112 -1.13 -0.74 11.91
CA GLU A 112 -2.34 -0.04 11.45
C GLU A 112 -2.75 -0.46 10.03
N THR A 113 -1.77 -0.62 9.15
CA THR A 113 -2.02 -1.11 7.78
C THR A 113 -2.62 -2.50 7.78
N LEU A 114 -2.04 -3.44 8.54
CA LEU A 114 -2.56 -4.80 8.69
C LEU A 114 -3.95 -4.81 9.35
N CYS A 115 -4.18 -3.97 10.37
CA CYS A 115 -5.47 -3.83 11.02
C CYS A 115 -6.55 -3.31 10.06
N THR A 116 -6.17 -2.46 9.11
CA THR A 116 -7.11 -1.98 8.09
C THR A 116 -7.41 -3.06 7.06
N ILE A 117 -6.41 -3.83 6.65
CA ILE A 117 -6.62 -4.99 5.77
C ILE A 117 -7.59 -6.00 6.42
N THR A 118 -7.41 -6.34 7.70
CA THR A 118 -8.28 -7.32 8.38
C THR A 118 -9.71 -6.84 8.59
N ARG A 119 -9.92 -5.53 8.76
CA ARG A 119 -11.26 -4.96 8.92
C ARG A 119 -12.10 -5.04 7.64
N ASN A 120 -11.44 -5.17 6.48
CA ASN A 120 -12.11 -5.43 5.20
C ASN A 120 -12.30 -6.95 5.00
N ALA A 121 -13.22 -7.53 5.76
CA ALA A 121 -13.45 -8.99 5.87
C ALA A 121 -13.81 -9.69 4.55
N SER A 122 -14.29 -8.96 3.54
CA SER A 122 -14.59 -9.48 2.20
C SER A 122 -13.37 -9.46 1.25
N SER A 123 -12.27 -8.80 1.63
CA SER A 123 -11.11 -8.64 0.75
C SER A 123 -10.25 -9.91 0.70
N THR A 124 -9.73 -10.25 -0.49
CA THR A 124 -8.80 -11.36 -0.71
C THR A 124 -7.55 -11.27 0.17
N LEU A 125 -7.12 -10.04 0.50
CA LEU A 125 -5.99 -9.78 1.40
C LEU A 125 -6.28 -10.21 2.84
N ALA A 126 -7.49 -9.97 3.37
CA ALA A 126 -7.87 -10.42 4.70
C ALA A 126 -7.94 -11.95 4.81
N ILE A 127 -8.42 -12.61 3.75
CA ILE A 127 -8.46 -14.08 3.65
C ILE A 127 -7.03 -14.65 3.61
N LYS A 128 -6.12 -14.07 2.83
CA LYS A 128 -4.71 -14.52 2.80
C LYS A 128 -3.99 -14.28 4.12
N LEU A 129 -4.29 -13.20 4.84
CA LEU A 129 -3.67 -12.94 6.13
C LEU A 129 -4.13 -13.95 7.22
N SER A 130 -5.36 -14.42 7.13
CA SER A 130 -5.94 -15.37 8.09
C SER A 130 -5.62 -16.83 7.78
N SER A 131 -5.10 -17.15 6.59
CA SER A 131 -4.72 -18.50 6.23
C SER A 131 -3.37 -18.91 6.84
N PRO A 132 -3.21 -20.17 7.29
CA PRO A 132 -1.93 -20.66 7.79
C PRO A 132 -0.89 -20.65 6.65
N ARG A 133 0.35 -20.21 6.96
CA ARG A 133 1.45 -20.22 5.99
C ARG A 133 1.62 -21.65 5.45
N PRO A 134 1.68 -21.86 4.12
CA PRO A 134 2.07 -23.15 3.59
C PRO A 134 3.50 -23.45 4.04
N ASN A 135 3.69 -24.64 4.61
CA ASN A 135 4.97 -25.17 5.09
C ASN A 135 6.04 -25.21 4.00
#